data_AF-A0A7V5ZFI1-F1
#
_entry.id   AF-A0A7V5ZFI1-F1
#
_cell.length_a   1.000
_cell.length_b   1.000
_cell.length_c   1.000
_cell.angle_alpha   90.00
_cell.angle_beta   90.00
_cell.angle_gamma   90.00
#
_symmetry.space_group_name_H-M   'P 1'
#
loop_
_entity.id
_entity.type
_entity.pdbx_description
1 polymer ?
#
loop_
_entity_poly.entity_id
_entity_poly.type
_entity_poly.pdbx_seq_one_letter_code
_entity_poly.pdbx_strand_id
1 'polypeptide(L)'
;MFRIARCALALWLTAVVALPLVAQPLEFKDVPPDHWAAAAVREVVAKGIMKGFPDGTFRGDQPVTRYELAVALARFMRHVEESLKDLKARTPRVSLPVP
;
A
#
# COMPACT_ATOMS: atom_id res chain seq x y z
N MET A 1 0.18 -18.52 -32.87
CA MET A 1 1.04 -19.60 -32.37
C MET A 1 2.31 -18.97 -31.77
N PHE A 2 2.23 -18.41 -30.56
CA PHE A 2 3.38 -17.78 -29.88
C PHE A 2 4.10 -18.84 -29.04
N ARG A 3 5.20 -19.38 -29.57
CA ARG A 3 6.10 -20.27 -28.83
C ARG A 3 7.03 -19.39 -28.00
N ILE A 4 6.68 -19.16 -26.74
CA ILE A 4 7.58 -18.51 -25.78
C ILE A 4 8.82 -19.41 -25.67
N ALA A 5 9.98 -18.93 -26.12
CA ALA A 5 11.21 -19.69 -26.09
C ALA A 5 11.57 -20.03 -24.63
N ARG A 6 11.96 -21.28 -24.36
CA ARG A 6 12.38 -21.74 -23.01
C ARG A 6 13.45 -20.84 -22.39
N CYS A 7 14.26 -20.18 -23.22
CA CYS A 7 15.26 -19.20 -22.78
C CYS A 7 14.62 -17.92 -22.22
N ALA A 8 13.53 -17.42 -22.81
CA ALA A 8 12.80 -16.26 -22.29
C ALA A 8 12.15 -16.59 -20.93
N LEU A 9 11.65 -17.83 -20.78
CA LEU A 9 11.10 -18.31 -19.52
C LEU A 9 12.18 -18.55 -18.46
N ALA A 10 13.36 -19.03 -18.85
CA ALA A 10 14.52 -19.18 -17.97
C ALA A 10 15.06 -17.82 -17.51
N LEU A 11 15.21 -16.86 -18.42
CA LEU A 11 15.61 -15.48 -18.09
C LEU A 11 14.60 -14.81 -17.16
N TRP A 12 13.30 -15.00 -17.43
CA TRP A 12 12.24 -14.49 -16.57
C TRP A 12 12.28 -15.14 -15.18
N LEU A 13 12.47 -16.46 -15.08
CA LEU A 13 12.62 -17.16 -13.79
C LEU A 13 13.85 -16.69 -13.01
N THR A 14 15.00 -16.54 -13.65
CA THR A 14 16.20 -16.02 -12.98
C THR A 14 16.01 -14.57 -12.52
N ALA A 15 15.34 -13.75 -13.33
CA ALA A 15 15.04 -12.37 -12.97
C ALA A 15 14.04 -12.29 -11.79
N VAL A 16 13.05 -13.19 -11.75
CA VAL A 16 12.09 -13.28 -10.64
C VAL A 16 12.76 -13.67 -9.33
N VAL A 17 13.71 -14.61 -9.36
CA VAL A 17 14.45 -15.04 -8.15
C VAL A 17 15.41 -13.95 -7.65
N ALA A 18 15.96 -13.13 -8.56
CA ALA A 18 16.90 -12.06 -8.22
C ALA A 18 16.23 -10.75 -7.80
N LEU A 19 14.90 -10.62 -7.87
CA LEU A 19 14.19 -9.46 -7.35
C LEU A 19 14.29 -9.47 -5.82
N PRO A 20 14.97 -8.50 -5.18
CA PRO A 20 14.82 -8.34 -3.76
C PRO A 20 13.35 -8.02 -3.51
N LEU A 21 12.62 -8.96 -2.91
CA LEU A 21 11.35 -8.67 -2.27
C LEU A 21 11.68 -7.73 -1.10
N VAL A 22 11.77 -6.43 -1.39
CA VAL A 22 11.89 -5.41 -0.36
C VAL A 22 10.51 -5.33 0.31
N ALA A 23 10.29 -6.28 1.22
CA ALA A 23 9.18 -6.24 2.15
C ALA A 23 9.43 -5.02 3.06
N GLN A 24 8.49 -4.07 3.04
CA GLN A 24 8.55 -2.92 3.94
C GLN A 24 8.44 -3.45 5.38
N PRO A 25 9.32 -3.02 6.30
CA PRO A 25 9.18 -3.40 7.69
C PRO A 25 7.86 -2.83 8.23
N LEU A 26 7.06 -3.68 8.88
CA LEU A 26 5.83 -3.29 9.57
C LEU A 26 6.13 -2.62 10.93
N GLU A 27 7.37 -2.75 11.41
CA GLU A 27 7.84 -2.17 12.66
C GLU A 27 9.00 -1.22 12.37
N PHE A 28 8.97 -0.03 12.97
CA PHE A 28 9.96 1.00 12.78
C PHE A 28 10.71 1.26 14.07
N LYS A 29 12.02 1.52 13.98
CA LYS A 29 12.87 1.76 15.16
C LYS A 29 12.43 2.96 15.99
N ASP A 30 11.85 3.96 15.33
CA ASP A 30 11.39 5.23 15.89
C ASP A 30 9.89 5.24 16.22
N VAL A 31 9.16 4.15 15.96
CA VAL A 31 7.74 4.02 16.32
C VAL A 31 7.57 2.77 17.19
N PRO A 32 7.84 2.87 18.50
CA PRO A 32 7.69 1.74 19.40
C PRO A 32 6.23 1.27 19.49
N PRO A 33 5.96 0.02 19.88
CA PRO A 33 4.60 -0.53 19.91
C PRO A 33 3.61 0.21 20.82
N ASP A 34 4.11 0.87 21.87
CA ASP A 34 3.37 1.72 22.81
C ASP A 34 2.94 3.06 22.19
N HIS A 35 3.64 3.52 21.15
CA HIS A 35 3.43 4.83 20.57
C HIS A 35 1.99 4.99 20.07
N TRP A 36 1.34 6.13 20.39
CA TRP A 36 -0.05 6.41 20.03
C TRP A 36 -0.34 6.24 18.53
N ALA A 37 0.65 6.54 17.68
CA ALA A 37 0.55 6.41 16.23
C ALA A 37 0.89 5.00 15.69
N ALA A 38 1.39 4.07 16.50
CA ALA A 38 1.90 2.78 16.03
C ALA A 38 0.86 1.97 15.24
N ALA A 39 -0.39 1.96 15.71
CA ALA A 39 -1.49 1.29 15.00
C ALA A 39 -1.76 1.92 13.63
N ALA A 40 -1.86 3.25 13.57
CA ALA A 40 -2.11 3.99 12.34
C ALA A 40 -0.95 3.81 11.33
N VAL A 41 0.29 3.90 11.80
CA VAL A 41 1.50 3.71 10.99
C VAL A 41 1.52 2.31 10.37
N ARG A 42 1.26 1.27 11.18
CA ARG A 42 1.17 -0.11 10.68
C ARG A 42 0.11 -0.26 9.59
N GLU A 43 -1.05 0.33 9.78
CA GLU A 43 -2.15 0.23 8.81
C GLU A 43 -1.82 0.93 7.49
N VAL A 44 -1.31 2.16 7.52
CA VAL A 44 -0.99 2.91 6.29
C VAL A 44 0.19 2.29 5.53
N VAL A 45 1.14 1.67 6.24
CA VAL A 45 2.28 0.97 5.63
C VAL A 45 1.84 -0.39 5.06
N ALA A 46 1.00 -1.13 5.78
CA ALA A 46 0.43 -2.39 5.30
C ALA A 46 -0.40 -2.19 4.02
N LYS A 47 -1.17 -1.09 3.95
CA LYS A 47 -1.91 -0.70 2.74
C LYS A 47 -1.01 -0.11 1.64
N GLY A 48 0.27 0.13 1.93
CA GLY A 48 1.21 0.74 0.97
C GLY A 48 0.92 2.20 0.64
N ILE A 49 0.16 2.90 1.49
CA ILE A 49 -0.16 4.32 1.36
C ILE A 49 1.10 5.14 1.64
N MET A 50 1.71 4.88 2.80
CA MET A 50 3.00 5.47 3.20
C MET A 50 4.08 4.37 3.24
N LYS A 51 5.33 4.79 3.21
CA LYS A 51 6.51 3.91 3.26
C LYS A 51 7.49 4.48 4.26
N GLY A 52 8.21 3.61 4.95
CA GLY A 52 9.34 4.03 5.76
C GLY A 52 10.60 4.21 4.92
N PHE A 53 11.68 4.54 5.61
CA PHE A 53 12.99 4.77 5.03
C PHE A 53 13.84 3.49 5.06
N PRO A 54 14.87 3.38 4.19
CA PRO A 54 15.74 2.20 4.13
C PRO A 54 16.53 1.92 5.41
N ASP A 55 16.65 2.90 6.30
CA ASP A 55 17.29 2.78 7.62
C ASP A 55 16.41 2.10 8.69
N GLY A 56 15.14 1.81 8.36
CA GLY A 56 14.16 1.22 9.25
C GLY A 56 13.40 2.23 10.11
N THR A 57 13.36 3.50 9.70
CA THR A 57 12.62 4.57 10.38
C THR A 57 11.35 4.98 9.62
N PHE A 58 10.35 5.51 10.32
CA PHE A 58 9.14 6.11 9.72
C PHE A 58 9.23 7.64 9.63
N ARG A 59 9.95 8.26 10.57
CA ARG A 59 10.15 9.70 10.74
C ARG A 59 8.84 10.47 10.97
N GLY A 60 7.98 9.93 11.83
CA GLY A 60 6.63 10.46 12.08
C GLY A 60 6.59 11.89 12.64
N ASP A 61 7.62 12.32 13.36
CA ASP A 61 7.73 13.67 13.92
C ASP A 61 8.31 14.71 12.93
N GLN A 62 8.75 14.28 11.75
CA GLN A 62 9.29 15.19 10.74
C GLN A 62 8.17 15.84 9.91
N PRO A 63 8.36 17.09 9.47
CA PRO A 63 7.41 17.74 8.59
C PRO A 63 7.32 16.99 7.25
N VAL A 64 6.09 16.70 6.83
CA VAL A 64 5.82 16.08 5.53
C VAL A 64 5.94 17.11 4.42
N THR A 65 6.67 16.77 3.35
CA THR A 65 6.75 17.62 2.15
C THR A 65 5.45 17.57 1.35
N ARG A 66 5.18 18.61 0.56
CA ARG A 66 4.02 18.65 -0.36
C ARG A 66 3.99 17.45 -1.32
N TYR A 67 5.16 17.02 -1.77
CA TYR A 67 5.29 15.86 -2.66
C TYR A 67 4.88 14.56 -1.96
N GLU A 68 5.41 14.30 -0.76
CA GLU A 68 5.08 13.10 0.02
C GLU A 68 3.59 13.06 0.36
N LEU A 69 3.01 14.19 0.75
CA LEU A 69 1.59 14.32 1.02
C LEU A 69 0.76 13.99 -0.24
N ALA A 70 1.09 14.59 -1.39
CA ALA A 70 0.37 14.35 -2.65
C ALA A 70 0.43 12.86 -3.06
N VAL A 71 1.59 12.22 -2.92
CA VAL A 71 1.76 10.79 -3.20
C VAL A 71 0.93 9.93 -2.25
N ALA A 72 0.93 10.24 -0.95
CA ALA A 72 0.13 9.52 0.05
C ALA A 72 -1.38 9.66 -0.24
N LEU A 73 -1.85 10.86 -0.55
CA LEU A 73 -3.24 11.14 -0.94
C LEU A 73 -3.65 10.36 -2.20
N ALA A 74 -2.82 10.40 -3.25
CA ALA A 74 -3.11 9.66 -4.49
C ALA A 74 -3.25 8.15 -4.23
N ARG A 75 -2.41 7.60 -3.35
CA ARG A 75 -2.50 6.18 -2.96
C ARG A 75 -3.73 5.90 -2.10
N PHE A 76 -4.03 6.76 -1.14
CA PHE A 76 -5.20 6.67 -0.27
C PHE A 76 -6.51 6.69 -1.06
N MET A 77 -6.63 7.57 -2.06
CA MET A 77 -7.85 7.67 -2.89
C MET A 77 -8.19 6.38 -3.61
N ARG A 78 -7.20 5.58 -4.03
CA ARG A 78 -7.44 4.26 -4.64
C ARG A 78 -8.12 3.29 -3.68
N HIS A 79 -7.67 3.23 -2.42
CA HIS A 79 -8.29 2.39 -1.40
C HIS A 79 -9.69 2.87 -1.02
N VAL A 80 -9.92 4.18 -1.00
CA VAL A 80 -11.26 4.74 -0.80
C VAL A 80 -12.19 4.32 -1.93
N GLU A 81 -11.74 4.43 -3.19
CA GLU A 81 -12.54 4.04 -4.33
C GLU A 81 -12.90 2.54 -4.31
N GLU A 82 -11.93 1.68 -3.97
CA GLU A 82 -12.14 0.24 -3.77
C GLU A 82 -13.16 -0.04 -2.67
N SER A 83 -13.02 0.63 -1.53
CA SER A 83 -13.94 0.49 -0.39
C SER A 83 -15.35 0.96 -0.74
N LEU A 84 -15.48 2.04 -1.53
CA LEU A 84 -16.76 2.53 -2.02
C LEU A 84 -17.41 1.58 -3.02
N LYS A 85 -16.62 0.93 -3.88
CA LYS A 85 -17.12 -0.11 -4.81
C LYS A 85 -17.68 -1.31 -4.03
N ASP A 86 -16.95 -1.77 -3.01
CA ASP A 86 -17.39 -2.86 -2.14
C ASP A 86 -18.66 -2.49 -1.37
N LEU A 87 -18.72 -1.29 -0.78
CA LEU A 87 -19.91 -0.83 -0.06
C LEU A 87 -21.17 -0.77 -0.94
N LYS A 88 -21.02 -0.28 -2.18
CA LYS A 88 -22.11 -0.27 -3.17
C LYS A 88 -22.54 -1.68 -3.58
N ALA A 89 -21.62 -2.63 -3.64
CA ALA A 89 -21.93 -4.03 -3.93
C ALA A 89 -22.66 -4.72 -2.76
N ARG A 90 -22.37 -4.34 -1.52
CA ARG A 90 -23.00 -4.90 -0.31
C ARG A 90 -24.35 -4.30 0.05
N THR A 91 -24.61 -3.07 -0.38
CA THR A 91 -25.89 -2.41 -0.08
C THR A 91 -26.99 -3.03 -0.95
N PRO A 92 -28.00 -3.74 -0.38
CA PRO A 92 -29.19 -4.08 -1.15
C PRO A 92 -29.82 -2.76 -1.61
N ARG A 93 -30.27 -2.69 -2.86
CA ARG A 93 -30.79 -1.45 -3.48
C ARG A 93 -31.88 -0.86 -2.58
N VAL A 94 -31.53 0.11 -1.74
CA VAL A 94 -32.49 0.83 -0.89
C VAL A 94 -33.29 1.68 -1.85
N SER A 95 -34.43 1.15 -2.28
CA SER A 95 -35.45 1.92 -2.99
C SER A 95 -36.02 2.92 -2.01
N LEU A 96 -35.46 4.13 -1.99
CA LEU A 96 -36.09 5.24 -1.31
C LEU A 96 -37.43 5.51 -2.02
N PRO A 97 -38.56 5.55 -1.31
CA PRO A 97 -39.78 6.07 -1.89
C PRO A 97 -39.52 7.56 -2.21
N VAL A 98 -39.53 7.88 -3.50
CA VAL A 98 -39.53 9.27 -3.96
C VAL A 98 -40.96 9.79 -3.76
N PRO A 99 -41.15 10.92 -3.05
CA PRO A 99 -42.47 11.53 -2.86
C PRO A 99 -43.06 12.05 -4.18
#